data_AF-A0A5Q0N2D6-F1
#
_entry.id   AF-A0A5Q0N2D6-F1
#
_cell.length_a   1.000
_cell.length_b   1.000
_cell.length_c   1.000
_cell.angle_alpha   90.00
_cell.angle_beta   90.00
_cell.angle_gamma   90.00
#
_symmetry.space_group_name_H-M   'P 1'
#
loop_
_entity.id
_entity.type
_entity.pdbx_description
1 polymer ?
#
loop_
_entity_poly.entity_id
_entity_poly.type
_entity_poly.pdbx_seq_one_letter_code
_entity_poly.pdbx_strand_id
1 'polypeptide(L)'
;MLVEVVLNLMIMKKIKIMIIKIKMIKIKAKMNIMMKIKKKMKMKMKMKMKMKKTKVQNKKFKDLKYKYSGIVPLLFNLIGKEIPIDAEPIVNYSFNILILSIIALVSFINLIGYYTSIYLINKYNIDNRFPKYKKIINYYEKTNIYFIYFEIILCLLALISLIILSLMVLGIFTIF
;
A
#
# COMPACT_ATOMS: atom_id res chain seq x y z
N MET A 1 35.68 -43.34 74.09
CA MET A 1 35.39 -44.08 72.85
C MET A 1 34.02 -43.74 72.23
N LEU A 2 32.89 -43.93 72.92
CA LEU A 2 31.55 -43.68 72.35
C LEU A 2 31.27 -42.21 71.96
N VAL A 3 31.76 -41.26 72.77
CA VAL A 3 31.58 -39.81 72.53
C VAL A 3 32.31 -39.32 71.26
N GLU A 4 33.53 -39.80 71.02
CA GLU A 4 34.31 -39.45 69.82
C GLU A 4 33.68 -39.99 68.53
N VAL A 5 33.11 -41.20 68.59
CA VAL A 5 32.41 -41.81 67.44
C VAL A 5 31.15 -41.00 67.08
N VAL A 6 30.37 -40.57 68.08
CA VAL A 6 29.19 -39.73 67.86
C VAL A 6 29.58 -38.36 67.31
N LEU A 7 30.66 -37.76 67.80
CA LEU A 7 31.18 -36.48 67.32
C LEU A 7 31.62 -36.56 65.85
N ASN A 8 32.38 -37.60 65.48
CA ASN A 8 32.80 -37.84 64.10
C ASN A 8 31.63 -38.06 63.14
N LEU A 9 30.58 -38.76 63.58
CA LEU A 9 29.36 -38.94 62.81
C LEU A 9 28.60 -37.62 62.59
N MET A 10 28.55 -36.73 63.59
CA MET A 10 27.95 -35.41 63.45
C MET A 10 28.75 -34.53 62.47
N ILE A 11 30.08 -34.56 62.54
CA ILE A 11 30.98 -33.82 61.64
C ILE A 11 30.78 -34.31 60.19
N MET A 12 30.78 -35.63 59.98
CA MET A 12 30.54 -36.23 58.66
C MET A 12 29.18 -35.87 58.06
N LYS A 13 28.12 -35.85 58.89
CA LYS A 13 26.79 -35.39 58.45
C LYS A 13 26.80 -33.92 58.04
N LYS A 14 27.45 -33.03 58.81
CA LYS A 14 27.59 -31.60 58.48
C LYS A 14 28.35 -31.39 57.17
N ILE A 15 29.45 -32.11 56.96
CA ILE A 15 30.25 -32.04 55.72
C ILE A 15 29.40 -32.47 54.52
N LYS A 16 28.66 -33.59 54.60
CA LYS A 16 27.76 -34.04 53.53
C LYS A 16 26.70 -32.99 53.19
N ILE A 17 26.08 -32.38 54.20
CA ILE A 17 25.08 -31.31 53.99
C ILE A 17 25.71 -30.10 53.28
N MET A 18 26.93 -29.73 53.65
CA MET A 18 27.64 -28.60 53.04
C MET A 18 27.95 -28.86 51.56
N ILE A 19 28.42 -30.07 51.23
CA ILE A 19 28.69 -30.49 49.84
C ILE A 19 27.41 -30.45 48.99
N ILE A 20 26.28 -30.90 49.54
CA ILE A 20 24.98 -30.86 48.85
C ILE A 20 24.55 -29.41 48.59
N LYS A 21 24.69 -28.52 49.57
CA LYS A 21 24.37 -27.08 49.40
C LYS A 21 25.21 -26.44 48.30
N ILE A 22 26.51 -26.72 48.24
CA ILE A 22 27.40 -26.19 47.18
C ILE A 22 26.97 -26.68 45.79
N LYS A 23 26.60 -27.97 45.66
CA LYS A 23 26.08 -28.52 44.39
C LYS A 23 24.78 -27.83 43.97
N MET A 24 23.85 -27.61 44.90
CA MET A 24 22.59 -26.91 44.59
C MET A 24 22.81 -25.48 44.11
N ILE A 25 23.76 -24.74 44.71
CA ILE A 25 24.10 -23.38 44.29
C ILE A 25 24.61 -23.36 42.84
N LYS A 26 25.53 -24.28 42.48
CA LYS A 26 26.04 -24.39 41.11
C LYS A 26 24.94 -24.70 40.09
N ILE A 27 24.01 -25.60 40.44
CA ILE A 27 22.86 -25.94 39.57
C ILE A 27 21.96 -24.72 39.37
N LYS A 28 21.65 -23.99 40.45
CA LYS A 28 20.79 -22.80 40.42
C LYS A 28 21.39 -21.68 39.56
N ALA A 29 22.71 -21.47 39.65
CA ALA A 29 23.42 -20.53 38.80
C ALA A 29 23.33 -20.91 37.31
N LYS A 30 23.55 -22.18 36.97
CA LYS A 30 23.47 -22.69 35.59
C LYS A 30 22.06 -22.54 35.00
N MET A 31 21.01 -22.81 35.79
CA MET A 31 19.61 -22.61 35.36
C MET A 31 19.30 -21.14 35.05
N ASN A 32 19.75 -20.21 35.88
CA ASN A 32 19.50 -18.78 35.67
C ASN A 32 20.13 -18.26 34.37
N ILE A 33 21.33 -18.73 34.03
CA ILE A 33 22.00 -18.40 32.77
C ILE A 33 21.20 -18.96 31.59
N MET A 34 20.78 -20.22 31.66
CA MET A 34 20.00 -20.87 30.59
C MET A 34 18.65 -20.17 30.34
N MET A 35 17.98 -19.71 31.40
CA MET A 35 16.73 -18.94 31.28
C MET A 35 16.93 -17.59 30.58
N LYS A 36 18.01 -16.86 30.91
CA LYS A 36 18.34 -15.59 30.24
C LYS A 36 18.60 -15.79 28.74
N ILE A 37 19.32 -16.85 28.38
CA ILE A 37 19.61 -17.20 26.97
C ILE A 37 18.32 -17.56 26.22
N LYS A 38 17.45 -18.41 26.79
CA LYS A 38 16.16 -18.77 26.19
C LYS A 38 15.27 -17.54 25.94
N LYS A 39 15.22 -16.59 26.88
CA LYS A 39 14.48 -15.33 26.70
C LYS A 39 15.00 -14.50 25.52
N LYS A 40 16.33 -14.32 25.41
CA LYS A 40 16.94 -13.60 24.28
C LYS A 40 16.66 -14.27 22.93
N MET A 41 16.72 -15.61 22.86
CA MET A 41 16.39 -16.36 21.64
C MET A 41 14.92 -16.19 21.22
N LYS A 42 13.97 -16.30 22.17
CA LYS A 42 12.54 -16.09 21.88
C LYS A 42 12.26 -14.70 21.31
N MET A 43 12.91 -13.65 21.84
CA MET A 43 12.77 -12.28 21.31
C MET A 43 13.30 -12.14 19.88
N LYS A 44 14.50 -12.68 19.59
CA LYS A 44 15.06 -12.68 18.22
C LYS A 44 14.16 -13.40 17.23
N MET A 45 13.54 -14.51 17.64
CA MET A 45 12.63 -15.29 16.78
C MET A 45 11.33 -14.52 16.47
N LYS A 46 10.72 -13.86 17.47
CA LYS A 46 9.54 -12.99 17.27
C LYS A 46 9.83 -11.81 16.35
N MET A 47 10.99 -11.16 16.48
CA MET A 47 11.43 -10.08 15.58
C MET A 47 11.58 -10.57 14.13
N LYS A 48 12.24 -11.72 13.92
CA LYS A 48 12.42 -12.30 12.57
C LYS A 48 11.08 -12.64 11.91
N MET A 49 10.09 -13.15 12.67
CA MET A 49 8.74 -13.40 12.14
C MET A 49 8.01 -12.12 11.74
N LYS A 50 8.09 -11.06 12.56
CA LYS A 50 7.49 -9.75 12.23
C LYS A 50 8.11 -9.14 10.96
N MET A 51 9.43 -9.20 10.81
CA MET A 51 10.13 -8.72 9.61
C MET A 51 9.80 -9.52 8.34
N LYS A 52 9.54 -10.84 8.46
CA LYS A 52 9.10 -11.64 7.30
C LYS A 52 7.66 -11.28 6.89
N LYS A 53 6.74 -11.05 7.85
CA LYS A 53 5.36 -10.64 7.53
C LYS A 53 5.31 -9.29 6.83
N THR A 54 6.09 -8.30 7.27
CA THR A 54 6.17 -7.00 6.60
C THR A 54 6.84 -7.06 5.22
N LYS A 55 7.82 -7.95 5.00
CA LYS A 55 8.41 -8.17 3.67
C LYS A 55 7.47 -8.89 2.69
N VAL A 56 6.66 -9.83 3.16
CA VAL A 56 5.71 -10.58 2.30
C VAL A 56 4.50 -9.72 1.90
N GLN A 57 3.98 -8.88 2.80
CA GLN A 57 2.94 -7.91 2.43
C GLN A 57 3.46 -6.80 1.50
N ASN A 58 4.70 -6.34 1.68
CA ASN A 58 5.30 -5.35 0.77
C ASN A 58 5.75 -5.92 -0.58
N LYS A 59 5.90 -7.24 -0.73
CA LYS A 59 6.23 -7.84 -2.04
C LYS A 59 4.98 -8.00 -2.92
N LYS A 60 3.81 -8.29 -2.33
CA LYS A 60 2.55 -8.40 -3.08
C LYS A 60 1.98 -7.07 -3.58
N PHE A 61 2.45 -5.93 -3.06
CA PHE A 61 2.00 -4.58 -3.48
C PHE A 61 3.05 -3.80 -4.29
N LYS A 62 4.22 -4.36 -4.57
CA LYS A 62 5.29 -3.64 -5.29
C LYS A 62 5.20 -3.70 -6.81
N ASP A 63 4.36 -4.57 -7.37
CA ASP A 63 4.33 -4.80 -8.81
C ASP A 63 3.16 -4.11 -9.53
N LEU A 64 2.37 -3.28 -8.84
CA LEU A 64 1.41 -2.38 -9.46
C LEU A 64 1.61 -0.97 -8.92
N LYS A 65 2.76 -0.38 -9.25
CA LYS A 65 3.07 1.03 -9.03
C LYS A 65 2.35 1.93 -10.03
N TYR A 66 1.15 1.57 -10.47
CA TYR A 66 0.25 2.51 -11.11
C TYR A 66 -0.34 3.33 -9.97
N LYS A 67 0.28 4.49 -9.70
CA LYS A 67 -0.41 5.56 -8.98
C LYS A 67 -1.60 5.93 -9.84
N TYR A 68 -2.73 5.25 -9.62
CA TYR A 68 -3.99 5.64 -10.25
C TYR A 68 -4.18 7.12 -9.95
N SER A 69 -4.41 7.90 -11.02
CA SER A 69 -4.78 9.31 -10.93
C SER A 69 -5.90 9.44 -9.89
N GLY A 70 -5.84 10.46 -9.03
CA GLY A 70 -6.81 10.63 -7.94
C GLY A 70 -8.27 10.70 -8.40
N ILE A 71 -8.50 10.90 -9.69
CA ILE A 71 -9.81 11.02 -10.32
C ILE A 71 -10.29 9.65 -10.89
N VAL A 72 -9.39 8.71 -11.13
CA VAL A 72 -9.71 7.38 -11.69
C VAL A 72 -10.64 6.55 -10.77
N PRO A 73 -10.45 6.52 -9.43
CA PRO A 73 -11.39 5.84 -8.54
C PRO A 73 -12.82 6.42 -8.57
N LEU A 74 -12.96 7.73 -8.81
CA LEU A 74 -14.27 8.39 -8.94
C LEU A 74 -14.95 7.99 -10.25
N LEU A 75 -14.21 7.90 -11.35
CA LEU A 75 -14.69 7.40 -12.64
C LEU A 75 -15.22 5.96 -12.52
N PHE A 76 -14.47 5.05 -11.88
CA PHE A 76 -14.90 3.66 -11.67
C PHE A 76 -16.17 3.56 -10.82
N ASN A 77 -16.33 4.43 -9.82
CA ASN A 77 -17.52 4.42 -8.97
C ASN A 77 -18.79 4.90 -9.70
N LEU A 78 -18.64 5.80 -10.68
CA LEU A 78 -19.75 6.25 -11.53
C LEU A 78 -20.13 5.21 -12.59
N ILE A 79 -19.14 4.54 -13.19
CA ILE A 79 -19.34 3.51 -14.21
C ILE A 79 -19.96 2.23 -13.62
N GLY A 80 -19.64 1.89 -12.37
CA GLY A 80 -20.14 0.68 -11.71
C GLY A 80 -21.56 0.77 -11.16
N LYS A 81 -22.26 1.89 -11.37
CA LYS A 81 -23.61 2.08 -10.85
C LYS A 81 -24.62 1.63 -11.91
N GLU A 82 -25.30 0.52 -11.64
CA GLU A 82 -26.31 -0.03 -12.54
C GLU A 82 -27.53 0.90 -12.64
N ILE A 83 -27.91 1.22 -13.87
CA ILE A 83 -29.15 1.95 -14.18
C ILE A 83 -30.29 0.93 -14.10
N PRO A 84 -31.42 1.23 -13.43
CA PRO A 84 -32.55 0.32 -13.38
C PRO A 84 -33.04 0.01 -14.80
N ILE A 85 -33.36 -1.27 -15.06
CA ILE A 85 -33.76 -1.78 -16.38
C ILE A 85 -35.06 -1.11 -16.88
N ASP A 86 -35.88 -0.63 -15.94
CA ASP A 86 -37.14 0.07 -16.19
C ASP A 86 -36.98 1.58 -16.38
N ALA A 87 -35.75 2.09 -16.47
CA ALA A 87 -35.50 3.51 -16.72
C ALA A 87 -35.96 3.93 -18.12
N GLU A 88 -36.54 5.12 -18.23
CA GLU A 88 -36.91 5.68 -19.53
C GLU A 88 -35.70 5.76 -20.48
N PRO A 89 -35.86 5.52 -21.79
CA PRO A 89 -34.78 5.57 -22.76
C PRO A 89 -33.98 6.89 -22.73
N ILE A 90 -34.66 8.00 -22.45
CA ILE A 90 -34.04 9.33 -22.34
C ILE A 90 -33.13 9.46 -21.11
N VAL A 91 -33.48 8.80 -20.00
CA VAL A 91 -32.68 8.79 -18.77
C VAL A 91 -31.42 7.97 -18.98
N ASN A 92 -31.55 6.80 -19.61
CA ASN A 92 -30.41 5.95 -19.94
C ASN A 92 -29.44 6.65 -20.90
N TYR A 93 -29.96 7.27 -21.96
CA TYR A 93 -29.17 8.09 -22.87
C TYR A 93 -28.41 9.21 -22.16
N SER A 94 -29.12 9.97 -21.32
CA SER A 94 -28.54 11.10 -20.58
C SER A 94 -27.42 10.65 -19.64
N PHE A 95 -27.56 9.50 -18.99
CA PHE A 95 -26.54 8.93 -18.11
C PHE A 95 -25.30 8.47 -18.89
N ASN A 96 -25.49 7.85 -20.06
CA ASN A 96 -24.39 7.42 -20.93
C ASN A 96 -23.60 8.62 -21.48
N ILE A 97 -24.28 9.68 -21.90
CA ILE A 97 -23.64 10.94 -22.30
C ILE A 97 -22.90 11.57 -21.13
N LEU A 98 -23.49 11.60 -19.94
CA LEU A 98 -22.84 12.13 -18.75
C LEU A 98 -21.53 11.37 -18.48
N ILE A 99 -21.54 10.04 -18.48
CA ILE A 99 -20.34 9.24 -18.25
C ILE A 99 -19.27 9.54 -19.30
N LEU A 100 -19.62 9.53 -20.59
CA LEU A 100 -18.69 9.81 -21.67
C LEU A 100 -18.09 11.22 -21.57
N SER A 101 -18.92 12.21 -21.24
CA SER A 101 -18.48 13.60 -21.08
C SER A 101 -17.52 13.77 -19.90
N ILE A 102 -17.75 13.07 -18.78
CA ILE A 102 -16.83 13.06 -17.63
C ILE A 102 -15.51 12.39 -18.02
N ILE A 103 -15.54 11.27 -18.74
CA ILE A 103 -14.31 10.61 -19.23
C ILE A 103 -13.51 11.55 -20.12
N ALA A 104 -14.16 12.17 -21.12
CA ALA A 104 -13.52 13.13 -22.02
C ALA A 104 -12.92 14.32 -21.24
N LEU A 105 -13.69 14.91 -20.32
CA LEU A 105 -13.23 16.04 -19.51
C LEU A 105 -12.01 15.69 -18.66
N VAL A 106 -12.00 14.53 -18.00
CA VAL A 106 -10.87 14.11 -17.16
C VAL A 106 -9.62 13.87 -18.01
N SER A 107 -9.75 13.20 -19.16
CA SER A 107 -8.61 13.01 -20.07
C SER A 107 -8.05 14.34 -20.59
N PHE A 108 -8.93 15.31 -20.86
CA PHE A 108 -8.52 16.65 -21.29
C PHE A 108 -7.80 17.44 -20.19
N ILE A 109 -8.31 17.40 -18.95
CA ILE A 109 -7.67 18.04 -17.79
C ILE A 109 -6.27 17.45 -17.55
N ASN A 110 -6.11 16.12 -17.64
CA ASN A 110 -4.81 15.48 -17.46
C ASN A 110 -3.82 15.90 -18.56
N LEU A 111 -4.28 15.99 -19.81
CA LEU A 111 -3.48 16.46 -20.94
C LEU A 111 -2.97 17.90 -20.69
N ILE A 112 -3.87 18.82 -20.33
CA ILE A 112 -3.51 20.21 -20.01
C ILE A 112 -2.53 20.26 -18.84
N GLY A 113 -2.80 19.49 -17.78
CA GLY A 113 -1.94 19.40 -16.60
C GLY A 113 -0.52 18.99 -16.94
N TYR A 114 -0.36 18.04 -17.87
CA TYR A 114 0.94 17.60 -18.35
C TYR A 114 1.68 18.71 -19.12
N TYR A 115 1.06 19.29 -20.15
CA TYR A 115 1.70 20.34 -20.94
C TYR A 115 2.06 21.56 -20.09
N THR A 116 1.17 21.95 -19.17
CA THR A 116 1.40 23.04 -18.22
C THR A 116 2.58 22.73 -17.30
N SER A 117 2.69 21.50 -16.82
CA SER A 117 3.79 21.08 -15.95
C SER A 117 5.14 21.12 -16.67
N ILE A 118 5.23 20.62 -17.90
CA ILE A 118 6.46 20.72 -18.71
C ILE A 118 6.82 22.18 -18.98
N TYR A 119 5.84 23.00 -19.35
CA TYR A 119 6.06 24.42 -19.61
C TYR A 119 6.62 25.13 -18.38
N LEU A 120 6.06 24.84 -17.19
CA LEU A 120 6.52 25.39 -15.92
C LEU A 120 7.95 24.94 -15.58
N ILE A 121 8.30 23.67 -15.81
CA ILE A 121 9.64 23.13 -15.53
C ILE A 121 10.67 23.78 -16.44
N ASN A 122 10.37 23.89 -17.73
CA ASN A 122 11.30 24.43 -18.71
C ASN A 122 11.55 25.93 -18.53
N LYS A 123 10.54 26.69 -18.05
CA LYS A 123 10.60 28.16 -17.99
C LYS A 123 10.91 28.71 -16.59
N TYR A 124 10.64 27.96 -15.52
CA TYR A 124 10.80 28.42 -14.14
C TYR A 124 11.52 27.38 -13.28
N ASN A 125 12.45 27.82 -12.42
CA ASN A 125 12.96 26.99 -11.32
C ASN A 125 11.84 26.82 -10.27
N ILE A 126 10.97 25.83 -10.50
CA ILE A 126 9.77 25.54 -9.69
C ILE A 126 10.10 25.32 -8.22
N ASP A 127 11.29 24.78 -7.95
CA ASP A 127 11.76 24.48 -6.59
C ASP A 127 11.77 25.70 -5.67
N ASN A 128 12.02 26.89 -6.22
CA ASN A 128 12.12 28.12 -5.42
C ASN A 128 10.87 29.01 -5.50
N ARG A 129 10.12 29.03 -6.60
CA ARG A 129 8.97 29.94 -6.77
C ARG A 129 7.64 29.39 -6.27
N PHE A 130 7.40 28.07 -6.39
CA PHE A 130 6.07 27.50 -6.14
C PHE A 130 6.11 26.17 -5.36
N PRO A 131 6.53 26.20 -4.08
CA PRO A 131 6.67 24.99 -3.27
C PRO A 131 5.35 24.25 -3.05
N LYS A 132 4.21 24.96 -3.06
CA LYS A 132 2.87 24.35 -2.89
C LYS A 132 2.48 23.45 -4.06
N TYR A 133 2.83 23.82 -5.29
CA TYR A 133 2.45 23.09 -6.50
C TYR A 133 3.49 22.03 -6.92
N LYS A 134 4.64 21.98 -6.24
CA LYS A 134 5.73 21.03 -6.49
C LYS A 134 5.27 19.57 -6.56
N LYS A 135 4.30 19.17 -5.72
CA LYS A 135 3.78 17.79 -5.73
C LYS A 135 3.01 17.44 -7.01
N ILE A 136 2.23 18.40 -7.54
CA ILE A 136 1.41 18.21 -8.75
C ILE A 136 2.33 18.22 -9.98
N ILE A 137 3.29 19.15 -10.02
CA ILE A 137 4.21 19.26 -11.16
C ILE A 137 5.13 18.03 -11.23
N ASN A 138 5.69 17.57 -10.09
CA ASN A 138 6.48 16.35 -10.04
C ASN A 138 5.67 15.07 -10.34
N TYR A 139 4.34 15.11 -10.23
CA TYR A 139 3.50 14.00 -10.67
C TYR A 139 3.51 13.91 -12.19
N TYR A 140 3.24 15.03 -12.88
CA TYR A 140 3.20 15.09 -14.33
C TYR A 140 4.58 14.90 -14.99
N GLU A 141 5.65 15.44 -14.38
CA GLU A 141 7.03 15.26 -14.84
C GLU A 141 7.44 13.78 -14.97
N LYS A 142 6.99 12.94 -14.03
CA LYS A 142 7.34 11.51 -14.00
C LYS A 142 6.44 10.65 -14.86
N THR A 143 5.49 11.27 -15.55
CA THR A 143 4.55 10.55 -16.41
C THR A 143 5.25 10.13 -17.68
N ASN A 144 5.03 8.87 -18.08
CA ASN A 144 5.62 8.36 -19.31
C ASN A 144 4.90 8.97 -20.53
N ILE A 145 5.64 9.34 -21.57
CA ILE A 145 5.08 9.92 -22.80
C ILE A 145 4.04 8.99 -23.44
N TYR A 146 4.26 7.66 -23.39
CA TYR A 146 3.29 6.67 -23.88
C TYR A 146 1.91 6.74 -23.19
N PHE A 147 1.88 7.08 -21.90
CA PHE A 147 0.62 7.24 -21.16
C PHE A 147 -0.21 8.42 -21.70
N ILE A 148 0.46 9.44 -22.23
CA ILE A 148 -0.18 10.66 -22.73
C ILE A 148 -0.74 10.44 -24.12
N TYR A 149 -0.01 9.71 -24.97
CA TYR A 149 -0.57 9.24 -26.23
C TYR A 149 -1.83 8.39 -26.00
N PHE A 150 -1.81 7.53 -24.99
CA PHE A 150 -3.00 6.78 -24.59
C PHE A 150 -4.16 7.71 -24.15
N GLU A 151 -3.91 8.72 -23.32
CA GLU A 151 -4.95 9.68 -22.92
C GLU A 151 -5.49 10.51 -24.10
N ILE A 152 -4.65 10.88 -25.08
CA ILE A 152 -5.10 11.56 -26.30
C ILE A 152 -6.06 10.66 -27.09
N ILE A 153 -5.68 9.41 -27.30
CA ILE A 153 -6.52 8.44 -28.03
C ILE A 153 -7.84 8.22 -27.28
N LEU A 154 -7.79 8.07 -25.95
CA LEU A 154 -8.98 7.89 -25.11
C LEU A 154 -9.92 9.10 -25.21
N CYS A 155 -9.37 10.32 -25.15
CA CYS A 155 -10.11 11.58 -25.26
C CYS A 155 -10.83 11.67 -26.62
N LEU A 156 -10.10 11.40 -27.71
CA LEU A 156 -10.64 11.40 -29.07
C LEU A 156 -11.75 10.36 -29.24
N LEU A 157 -11.55 9.13 -28.74
CA LEU A 157 -12.57 8.09 -28.79
C LEU A 157 -13.84 8.47 -28.03
N ALA A 158 -13.70 9.07 -26.84
CA ALA A 158 -14.84 9.53 -26.05
C ALA A 158 -15.60 10.66 -26.75
N LEU A 159 -14.90 11.61 -27.37
CA LEU A 159 -15.49 12.70 -28.15
C LEU A 159 -16.21 12.20 -29.41
N ILE A 160 -15.60 11.29 -30.16
CA ILE A 160 -16.23 10.68 -31.34
C ILE A 160 -17.50 9.93 -30.93
N SER A 161 -17.44 9.18 -29.84
CA SER A 161 -18.59 8.43 -29.32
C SER A 161 -19.72 9.38 -28.89
N LEU A 162 -19.40 10.53 -28.26
CA LEU A 162 -20.38 11.57 -27.93
C LEU A 162 -21.07 12.12 -29.18
N ILE A 163 -20.31 12.39 -30.23
CA ILE A 163 -20.87 12.88 -31.50
C ILE A 163 -21.80 11.84 -32.11
N ILE A 164 -21.38 10.57 -32.19
CA ILE A 164 -22.20 9.48 -32.74
C ILE A 164 -23.51 9.31 -31.95
N LEU A 165 -23.43 9.25 -30.62
CA LEU A 165 -24.61 9.13 -29.74
C LEU A 165 -25.57 10.32 -29.91
N SER A 166 -25.03 11.53 -30.08
CA SER A 166 -25.83 12.74 -30.32
C SER A 166 -26.52 12.70 -31.68
N LEU A 167 -25.82 12.26 -32.73
CA LEU A 167 -26.38 12.10 -34.08
C LEU A 167 -27.44 11.01 -34.16
N MET A 168 -27.28 9.91 -33.40
CA MET A 168 -28.29 8.84 -33.30
C MET A 168 -29.60 9.35 -32.71
N VAL A 169 -29.55 10.16 -31.64
CA VAL A 169 -30.77 10.72 -31.03
C VAL A 169 -31.43 11.78 -31.90
N LEU A 170 -30.65 12.55 -32.66
CA LEU A 170 -31.19 13.46 -33.68
C LEU A 170 -31.87 12.75 -34.87
N GLY A 171 -31.81 11.41 -34.94
CA GLY A 171 -32.48 10.62 -35.96
C GLY A 171 -31.83 10.68 -37.34
N ILE A 172 -30.61 11.22 -37.45
CA ILE A 172 -29.89 11.37 -38.73
C ILE A 172 -29.58 10.00 -39.34
N PHE A 173 -29.36 8.99 -38.50
CA PHE A 173 -29.11 7.60 -38.93
C PHE A 173 -30.38 6.76 -39.12
N THR A 174 -31.55 7.25 -38.72
CA THR A 174 -32.83 6.53 -38.86
C THR A 174 -33.61 6.91 -40.12
N ILE A 175 -33.09 7.82 -40.94
CA ILE A 175 -33.74 8.34 -42.16
C ILE A 175 -33.19 7.64 -43.45
N PHE A 176 -32.26 6.69 -43.32
CA PHE A 176 -31.81 5.83 -44.43
C PHE A 176 -32.31 4.40 -44.30
#